data_AF-A0A285GU44-F1
#
_entry.id   AF-A0A285GU44-F1
#
_cell.length_a   1.000
_cell.length_b   1.000
_cell.length_c   1.000
_cell.angle_alpha   90.00
_cell.angle_beta   90.00
_cell.angle_gamma   90.00
#
_symmetry.space_group_name_H-M   'P 1'
#
loop_
_entity.id
_entity.type
_entity.pdbx_description
1 polymer ?
#
loop_
_entity_poly.entity_id
_entity_poly.type
_entity_poly.pdbx_seq_one_letter_code
_entity_poly.pdbx_strand_id
1 'polypeptide(L)'
;MLIRRKVNKLLIFSMVILSLMTLVGCSDDNSSNKDIASGKVVDFNGIGVEGVKLNKGSITVTTDKEGRWNISGLKEGDVVTPSKVGYSFEPKDYRVTDGKDSGIIFTATKKLERKQGELYIAHTNDIHGRVEEGKYDGMGLAKVKTKIDELKAERDVLVLDAGDTIHGQTIVQLSKGESMIEIMNAIGYDAMAAGNHDFNYGQERLVELDGIADFPILSANVYKDNGDRLLSPYKIKEIEGNKVGIFGLSTPETTYKTHPNNVKGLEFKNPIEEAKIMVNQLQAEGCTIIIALSHLGLDESSEHTSEMVAEQVKGIDVIVDGHSHTKLTEGKQVKETLIVQSQEYDKNLGIVDITVDQAGEISIKASLFTKEEAANLEEDADIKSIVEEINAENDEVLSEIVGSTEVLLDGARENVRTGETNLGNLITDAMLNETGADIAITNGGGIRDSIDEGDITLGEIITVLPFGNYVVVKELSGAEIKAAIEHGISAYPESLGAFPHIAGMKVKFNPSKEAGNRVVEITVNGKVFDENESYQVATNDFMAAGGDDYTMFADDSIVGEYDGLDQVLNNYIQSLADQTVTADIAKIEGRIEVVE
;
A
#
# COMPACT_ATOMS: atom_id res chain seq x y z
N MET A 1 32.07 25.79 30.85
CA MET A 1 31.65 27.22 30.82
C MET A 1 30.19 27.23 30.39
N LEU A 2 29.26 27.39 31.35
CA LEU A 2 28.43 28.60 31.55
C LEU A 2 27.51 28.88 30.33
N ILE A 3 26.17 28.89 30.36
CA ILE A 3 25.10 28.95 31.37
C ILE A 3 23.79 28.50 30.67
N ARG A 4 22.98 27.60 31.26
CA ARG A 4 21.57 27.88 31.63
C ARG A 4 21.00 26.76 32.52
N ARG A 5 20.42 27.21 33.62
CA ARG A 5 19.88 26.49 34.79
C ARG A 5 18.57 25.77 34.43
N LYS A 6 18.41 24.50 34.85
CA LYS A 6 17.49 23.97 35.91
C LYS A 6 16.02 24.42 35.75
N VAL A 7 15.00 23.55 35.75
CA VAL A 7 14.60 22.55 36.78
C VAL A 7 13.64 21.52 36.13
N ASN A 8 13.98 20.22 36.08
CA ASN A 8 13.36 19.07 36.78
C ASN A 8 11.81 18.95 36.78
N LYS A 9 11.25 17.94 36.09
CA LYS A 9 10.78 16.62 36.61
C LYS A 9 9.52 16.71 37.51
N LEU A 10 8.39 16.10 37.12
CA LEU A 10 7.99 14.73 37.51
C LEU A 10 6.54 14.37 37.07
N LEU A 11 6.46 13.27 36.32
CA LEU A 11 5.44 12.22 36.16
C LEU A 11 4.09 12.18 36.96
N ILE A 12 3.08 11.66 36.23
CA ILE A 12 1.86 10.88 36.60
C ILE A 12 0.62 11.68 37.03
N PHE A 13 -0.46 11.64 36.24
CA PHE A 13 -1.81 11.16 36.64
C PHE A 13 -2.84 11.20 35.48
N SER A 14 -3.51 10.06 35.29
CA SER A 14 -4.88 9.79 34.78
C SER A 14 -5.64 10.84 33.95
N MET A 15 -6.01 10.45 32.72
CA MET A 15 -6.80 11.23 31.77
C MET A 15 -8.29 10.89 31.92
N VAL A 16 -9.03 11.75 32.62
CA VAL A 16 -10.50 11.87 32.51
C VAL A 16 -10.75 13.21 31.83
N ILE A 17 -11.14 13.20 30.55
CA ILE A 17 -11.51 14.42 29.83
C ILE A 17 -12.97 14.74 30.12
N LEU A 18 -13.17 15.79 30.92
CA LEU A 18 -14.43 16.53 31.02
C LEU A 18 -14.34 17.72 30.04
N SER A 19 -15.33 17.83 29.15
CA SER A 19 -15.47 18.93 28.20
C SER A 19 -15.65 20.28 28.91
N LEU A 20 -14.87 21.29 28.51
CA LEU A 20 -15.06 22.69 28.93
C LEU A 20 -15.48 23.53 27.72
N MET A 21 -16.75 23.95 27.71
CA MET A 21 -17.29 24.94 26.78
C MET A 21 -16.67 26.32 27.03
N THR A 22 -16.22 26.97 25.96
CA THR A 22 -15.92 28.40 25.93
C THR A 22 -17.20 29.23 25.92
N LEU A 23 -17.48 29.93 27.02
CA LEU A 23 -18.40 31.08 27.04
C LEU A 23 -17.67 32.32 26.51
N VAL A 24 -18.15 32.90 25.41
CA VAL A 24 -17.93 34.32 25.09
C VAL A 24 -19.27 35.00 25.24
N GLY A 25 -19.37 35.93 26.18
CA GLY A 25 -20.57 36.70 26.45
C GLY A 25 -20.72 37.89 25.50
N CYS A 26 -21.96 38.25 25.21
CA CYS A 26 -22.39 39.64 25.03
C CYS A 26 -23.90 39.80 25.31
N SER A 27 -24.17 40.79 26.17
CA SER A 27 -25.34 41.68 26.29
C SER A 27 -26.76 41.11 26.31
N ASP A 28 -27.45 41.42 27.41
CA ASP A 28 -28.90 41.43 27.58
C ASP A 28 -29.60 42.27 26.50
N ASP A 29 -30.42 41.61 25.68
CA ASP A 29 -31.56 42.25 25.03
C ASP A 29 -32.74 41.26 24.98
N ASN A 30 -33.89 41.73 25.44
CA ASN A 30 -35.07 40.93 25.78
C ASN A 30 -35.90 40.63 24.52
N SER A 31 -35.59 39.55 23.79
CA SER A 31 -36.58 38.85 22.94
C SER A 31 -36.19 37.39 22.59
N SER A 32 -37.09 36.45 22.92
CA SER A 32 -37.16 35.06 22.43
C SER A 32 -36.06 34.07 22.86
N ASN A 33 -36.00 33.72 24.15
CA ASN A 33 -35.39 32.45 24.56
C ASN A 33 -36.35 31.31 24.16
N LYS A 34 -36.29 30.87 22.91
CA LYS A 34 -37.12 29.75 22.42
C LYS A 34 -36.62 28.48 23.10
N ASP A 35 -37.52 27.74 23.73
CA ASP A 35 -37.27 26.36 24.16
C ASP A 35 -36.95 25.54 22.90
N ILE A 36 -35.66 25.33 22.62
CA ILE A 36 -35.16 24.65 21.43
C ILE A 36 -34.61 23.30 21.86
N ALA A 37 -35.26 22.23 21.41
CA ALA A 37 -34.69 20.90 21.47
C ALA A 37 -33.84 20.65 20.21
N SER A 38 -32.72 19.96 20.36
CA SER A 38 -31.79 19.70 19.27
C SER A 38 -31.08 18.36 19.39
N GLY A 39 -30.64 17.83 18.26
CA GLY A 39 -30.02 16.52 18.21
C GLY A 39 -29.41 16.18 16.86
N LYS A 40 -29.03 14.91 16.72
CA LYS A 40 -28.59 14.31 15.46
C LYS A 40 -29.34 13.02 15.18
N VAL A 41 -29.50 12.71 13.90
CA VAL A 41 -29.80 11.36 13.42
C VAL A 41 -28.57 10.83 12.72
N VAL A 42 -28.03 9.71 13.19
CA VAL A 42 -26.80 9.09 12.70
C VAL A 42 -27.05 7.65 12.30
N ASP A 43 -26.18 7.03 11.51
CA ASP A 43 -26.19 5.59 11.28
C ASP A 43 -25.44 4.83 12.40
N PHE A 44 -25.27 3.52 12.24
CA PHE A 44 -24.58 2.68 13.22
C PHE A 44 -23.06 2.94 13.28
N ASN A 45 -22.49 3.68 12.32
CA ASN A 45 -21.11 4.15 12.28
C ASN A 45 -20.97 5.59 12.83
N GLY A 46 -22.08 6.24 13.21
CA GLY A 46 -22.08 7.62 13.71
C GLY A 46 -22.12 8.70 12.62
N ILE A 47 -22.28 8.31 11.34
CA ILE A 47 -22.38 9.23 10.21
C ILE A 47 -23.77 9.84 10.15
N GLY A 48 -23.85 11.17 9.96
CA GLY A 48 -25.12 11.89 9.89
C GLY A 48 -26.00 11.43 8.74
N VAL A 49 -27.30 11.22 8.99
CA VAL A 49 -28.25 10.81 7.96
C VAL A 49 -29.11 12.00 7.55
N GLU A 50 -28.88 12.52 6.34
CA GLU A 50 -29.66 13.62 5.76
C GLU A 50 -31.11 13.22 5.46
N GLY A 51 -32.03 14.18 5.50
CA GLY A 51 -33.39 13.97 4.98
C GLY A 51 -34.33 13.21 5.92
N VAL A 52 -33.95 12.97 7.16
CA VAL A 52 -34.81 12.33 8.17
C VAL A 52 -35.80 13.35 8.71
N LYS A 53 -37.09 13.03 8.70
CA LYS A 53 -38.14 13.89 9.23
C LYS A 53 -38.32 13.63 10.73
N LEU A 54 -38.17 14.66 11.55
CA LEU A 54 -38.45 14.63 12.99
C LEU A 54 -39.82 15.27 13.20
N ASN A 55 -40.79 14.47 13.65
CA ASN A 55 -42.19 14.89 13.78
C ASN A 55 -42.60 15.06 15.24
N LYS A 56 -43.38 16.11 15.50
CA LYS A 56 -44.16 16.32 16.73
C LYS A 56 -45.49 16.98 16.38
N GLY A 57 -46.59 16.23 16.42
CA GLY A 57 -47.91 16.75 16.02
C GLY A 57 -47.90 17.26 14.57
N SER A 58 -48.14 18.56 14.37
CA SER A 58 -48.08 19.23 13.06
C SER A 58 -46.71 19.83 12.72
N ILE A 59 -45.72 19.75 13.62
CA ILE A 59 -44.37 20.28 13.42
C ILE A 59 -43.50 19.17 12.83
N THR A 60 -42.85 19.46 11.71
CA THR A 60 -41.87 18.58 11.06
C THR A 60 -40.64 19.38 10.70
N VAL A 61 -39.46 18.90 11.11
CA VAL A 61 -38.16 19.39 10.62
C VAL A 61 -37.41 18.26 9.95
N THR A 62 -36.43 18.59 9.11
CA THR A 62 -35.63 17.61 8.38
C THR A 62 -34.16 17.77 8.74
N THR A 63 -33.43 16.66 8.87
CA THR A 63 -31.99 16.70 9.14
C THR A 63 -31.18 17.28 8.00
N ASP A 64 -30.12 18.02 8.33
CA ASP A 64 -29.08 18.44 7.38
C ASP A 64 -28.12 17.30 7.00
N LYS A 65 -27.10 17.61 6.20
CA LYS A 65 -26.07 16.66 5.74
C LYS A 65 -25.31 15.97 6.87
N GLU A 66 -25.16 16.63 8.01
CA GLU A 66 -24.50 16.05 9.19
C GLU A 66 -25.51 15.44 10.18
N GLY A 67 -26.75 15.22 9.72
CA GLY A 67 -27.81 14.60 10.50
C GLY A 67 -28.42 15.51 11.55
N ARG A 68 -28.07 16.80 11.61
CA ARG A 68 -28.48 17.69 12.71
C ARG A 68 -29.92 18.15 12.53
N TRP A 69 -30.61 18.33 13.63
CA TRP A 69 -31.96 18.88 13.66
C TRP A 69 -32.17 19.76 14.90
N ASN A 70 -33.10 20.70 14.80
CA ASN A 70 -33.59 21.48 15.93
C ASN A 70 -35.08 21.78 15.77
N ILE A 71 -35.83 21.77 16.89
CA ILE A 71 -37.25 22.11 16.94
C ILE A 71 -37.46 23.12 18.06
N SER A 72 -38.03 24.28 17.73
CA SER A 72 -38.45 25.28 18.72
C SER A 72 -39.86 25.00 19.26
N GLY A 73 -40.11 25.37 20.51
CA GLY A 73 -41.45 25.36 21.13
C GLY A 73 -41.90 23.98 21.59
N LEU A 74 -40.97 23.07 21.88
CA LEU A 74 -41.26 21.83 22.57
C LEU A 74 -41.48 22.08 24.07
N LYS A 75 -42.35 21.29 24.67
CA LYS A 75 -42.71 21.31 26.09
C LYS A 75 -42.42 19.94 26.70
N GLU A 76 -42.20 19.91 28.00
CA GLU A 76 -42.10 18.67 28.77
C GLU A 76 -43.25 17.71 28.41
N GLY A 77 -42.89 16.45 28.13
CA GLY A 77 -43.82 15.39 27.77
C GLY A 77 -44.14 15.28 26.27
N ASP A 78 -43.76 16.26 25.44
CA ASP A 78 -43.83 16.14 23.98
C ASP A 78 -43.01 14.95 23.49
N VAL A 79 -43.44 14.32 22.40
CA VAL A 79 -42.76 13.18 21.78
C VAL A 79 -42.28 13.55 20.39
N VAL A 80 -40.99 13.38 20.15
CA VAL A 80 -40.34 13.57 18.85
C VAL A 80 -40.11 12.20 18.21
N THR A 81 -40.64 11.99 17.01
CA THR A 81 -40.54 10.71 16.30
C THR A 81 -39.81 10.88 14.96
N PRO A 82 -38.64 10.24 14.76
CA PRO A 82 -37.96 10.21 13.47
C PRO A 82 -38.69 9.34 12.44
N SER A 83 -38.61 9.72 11.17
CA SER A 83 -39.17 8.95 10.06
C SER A 83 -38.42 9.21 8.75
N LYS A 84 -38.10 8.14 8.03
CA LYS A 84 -37.57 8.14 6.66
C LYS A 84 -37.97 6.81 6.02
N VAL A 85 -38.45 6.85 4.77
CA VAL A 85 -38.89 5.64 4.06
C VAL A 85 -37.71 4.68 3.91
N GLY A 86 -37.92 3.39 4.23
CA GLY A 86 -36.87 2.37 4.16
C GLY A 86 -35.92 2.33 5.36
N TYR A 87 -36.15 3.13 6.41
CA TYR A 87 -35.31 3.13 7.61
C TYR A 87 -36.11 2.71 8.86
N SER A 88 -35.42 2.12 9.83
CA SER A 88 -35.83 2.02 11.23
C SER A 88 -34.98 2.92 12.11
N PHE A 89 -35.48 3.29 13.30
CA PHE A 89 -34.81 4.21 14.22
C PHE A 89 -34.78 3.66 15.63
N GLU A 90 -33.66 3.86 16.32
CA GLU A 90 -33.48 3.57 17.75
C GLU A 90 -32.87 4.79 18.47
N PRO A 91 -33.51 5.33 19.52
CA PRO A 91 -34.84 4.96 19.99
C PRO A 91 -35.92 5.28 18.94
N LYS A 92 -37.09 4.62 19.02
CA LYS A 92 -38.20 4.86 18.09
C LYS A 92 -38.79 6.26 18.19
N ASP A 93 -38.69 6.85 19.37
CA ASP A 93 -39.10 8.21 19.68
C ASP A 93 -38.33 8.74 20.90
N TYR A 94 -38.40 10.04 21.14
CA TYR A 94 -37.82 10.69 22.31
C TYR A 94 -38.87 11.54 23.02
N ARG A 95 -38.99 11.36 24.34
CA ARG A 95 -39.86 12.16 25.18
C ARG A 95 -39.09 13.34 25.78
N VAL A 96 -39.47 14.55 25.37
CA VAL A 96 -38.90 15.84 25.81
C VAL A 96 -39.03 15.98 27.32
N THR A 97 -37.93 16.35 27.99
CA THR A 97 -37.86 16.47 29.46
C THR A 97 -38.12 17.87 29.95
N ASP A 98 -37.61 18.91 29.27
CA ASP A 98 -37.79 20.30 29.71
C ASP A 98 -37.98 21.31 28.56
N GLY A 99 -37.98 20.84 27.30
CA GLY A 99 -38.17 21.67 26.11
C GLY A 99 -36.87 22.29 25.58
N LYS A 100 -35.75 22.11 26.29
CA LYS A 100 -34.41 22.58 25.94
C LYS A 100 -33.43 21.43 25.77
N ASP A 101 -33.96 20.20 25.66
CA ASP A 101 -33.21 18.97 25.49
C ASP A 101 -32.23 19.07 24.31
N SER A 102 -30.94 18.96 24.59
CA SER A 102 -29.88 19.03 23.59
C SER A 102 -29.10 17.73 23.53
N GLY A 103 -28.59 17.38 22.35
CA GLY A 103 -27.77 16.17 22.17
C GLY A 103 -28.60 14.89 22.05
N ILE A 104 -29.87 14.99 21.65
CA ILE A 104 -30.71 13.82 21.37
C ILE A 104 -30.15 13.08 20.16
N ILE A 105 -29.90 11.76 20.28
CA ILE A 105 -29.40 10.93 19.19
C ILE A 105 -30.44 9.89 18.80
N PHE A 106 -30.73 9.81 17.50
CA PHE A 106 -31.43 8.68 16.90
C PHE A 106 -30.48 7.93 15.96
N THR A 107 -30.38 6.63 16.11
CA THR A 107 -29.67 5.76 15.18
C THR A 107 -30.62 5.27 14.10
N ALA A 108 -30.37 5.62 12.85
CA ALA A 108 -31.10 5.20 11.68
C ALA A 108 -30.45 3.98 11.04
N THR A 109 -31.22 2.92 10.79
CA THR A 109 -30.76 1.71 10.11
C THR A 109 -31.56 1.54 8.82
N LYS A 110 -30.86 1.51 7.68
CA LYS A 110 -31.53 1.22 6.42
C LYS A 110 -31.96 -0.25 6.38
N LYS A 111 -33.20 -0.51 6.01
CA LYS A 111 -33.71 -1.86 5.81
C LYS A 111 -33.28 -2.33 4.44
N LEU A 112 -32.34 -3.26 4.42
CA LEU A 112 -31.80 -3.90 3.23
C LEU A 112 -32.14 -5.38 3.29
N GLU A 113 -32.66 -5.92 2.20
CA GLU A 113 -33.00 -7.35 2.08
C GLU A 113 -32.17 -7.95 0.97
N ARG A 114 -31.25 -8.85 1.34
CA ARG A 114 -30.50 -9.65 0.35
C ARG A 114 -31.45 -10.59 -0.37
N LYS A 115 -31.16 -10.85 -1.63
CA LYS A 115 -31.87 -11.84 -2.46
C LYS A 115 -31.07 -13.13 -2.47
N GLN A 116 -31.77 -14.28 -2.49
CA GLN A 116 -31.11 -15.58 -2.63
C GLN A 116 -30.23 -15.55 -3.88
N GLY A 117 -28.98 -15.96 -3.75
CA GLY A 117 -28.00 -15.92 -4.83
C GLY A 117 -26.64 -16.46 -4.39
N GLU A 118 -25.80 -16.78 -5.38
CA GLU A 118 -24.46 -17.29 -5.16
C GLU A 118 -23.51 -16.54 -6.11
N LEU A 119 -22.35 -16.12 -5.61
CA LEU A 119 -21.31 -15.49 -6.44
C LEU A 119 -19.92 -15.80 -5.89
N TYR A 120 -18.93 -15.78 -6.76
CA TYR A 120 -17.53 -15.81 -6.36
C TYR A 120 -16.90 -14.42 -6.42
N ILE A 121 -15.94 -14.19 -5.54
CA ILE A 121 -14.89 -13.19 -5.74
C ILE A 121 -13.62 -13.95 -6.06
N ALA A 122 -13.04 -13.72 -7.23
CA ALA A 122 -11.65 -14.08 -7.54
C ALA A 122 -10.80 -12.84 -7.32
N HIS A 123 -9.75 -12.91 -6.51
CA HIS A 123 -8.93 -11.74 -6.20
C HIS A 123 -7.43 -12.00 -6.20
N THR A 124 -6.72 -10.94 -6.59
CA THR A 124 -5.25 -10.83 -6.56
C THR A 124 -4.85 -9.58 -5.77
N ASN A 125 -3.59 -9.51 -5.38
CA ASN A 125 -2.95 -8.35 -4.74
C ASN A 125 -1.43 -8.49 -4.91
N ASP A 126 -0.71 -7.37 -4.94
CA ASP A 126 0.75 -7.32 -4.92
C ASP A 126 1.38 -8.21 -6.03
N ILE A 127 0.80 -8.17 -7.23
CA ILE A 127 1.31 -8.93 -8.39
C ILE A 127 2.71 -8.43 -8.78
N HIS A 128 2.98 -7.15 -8.59
CA HIS A 128 4.24 -6.50 -8.90
C HIS A 128 4.79 -6.81 -10.31
N GLY A 129 3.94 -6.85 -11.33
CA GLY A 129 4.34 -7.15 -12.71
C GLY A 129 4.75 -8.60 -12.99
N ARG A 130 4.54 -9.56 -12.07
CA ARG A 130 4.77 -10.98 -12.35
C ARG A 130 3.62 -11.51 -13.21
N VAL A 131 3.84 -11.62 -14.51
CA VAL A 131 2.82 -12.07 -15.48
C VAL A 131 3.11 -13.43 -16.11
N GLU A 132 4.36 -13.90 -16.02
CA GLU A 132 4.87 -15.14 -16.63
C GLU A 132 5.15 -16.20 -15.56
N GLU A 133 4.86 -17.48 -15.86
CA GLU A 133 5.20 -18.59 -14.98
C GLU A 133 6.73 -18.75 -14.84
N GLY A 134 7.20 -18.93 -13.61
CA GLY A 134 8.53 -19.45 -13.31
C GLY A 134 9.73 -18.49 -13.50
N LYS A 135 9.59 -17.39 -14.26
CA LYS A 135 10.68 -16.42 -14.48
C LYS A 135 11.05 -15.64 -13.21
N TYR A 136 10.03 -15.23 -12.43
CA TYR A 136 10.18 -14.42 -11.22
C TYR A 136 9.40 -14.97 -10.02
N ASP A 137 9.12 -16.27 -10.04
CA ASP A 137 8.10 -16.93 -9.21
C ASP A 137 6.66 -16.49 -9.56
N GLY A 138 5.65 -17.28 -9.17
CA GLY A 138 4.24 -17.06 -9.54
C GLY A 138 3.70 -18.06 -10.58
N MET A 139 2.38 -18.10 -10.76
CA MET A 139 1.72 -19.07 -11.65
C MET A 139 1.55 -18.60 -13.10
N GLY A 140 1.66 -17.30 -13.34
CA GLY A 140 1.43 -16.66 -14.63
C GLY A 140 -0.04 -16.30 -14.83
N LEU A 141 -0.28 -15.07 -15.31
CA LEU A 141 -1.64 -14.52 -15.46
C LEU A 141 -2.48 -15.25 -16.52
N ALA A 142 -1.84 -15.95 -17.47
CA ALA A 142 -2.54 -16.84 -18.39
C ALA A 142 -3.23 -18.02 -17.69
N LYS A 143 -2.62 -18.57 -16.62
CA LYS A 143 -3.24 -19.64 -15.81
C LYS A 143 -4.30 -19.09 -14.86
N VAL A 144 -4.08 -17.88 -14.33
CA VAL A 144 -5.10 -17.15 -13.56
C VAL A 144 -6.36 -16.97 -14.40
N LYS A 145 -6.23 -16.56 -15.66
CA LYS A 145 -7.37 -16.44 -16.58
C LYS A 145 -8.09 -17.76 -16.79
N THR A 146 -7.37 -18.85 -17.07
CA THR A 146 -7.99 -20.19 -17.18
C THR A 146 -8.79 -20.52 -15.93
N LYS A 147 -8.23 -20.28 -14.73
CA LYS A 147 -8.94 -20.57 -13.48
C LYS A 147 -10.17 -19.69 -13.27
N ILE A 148 -10.09 -18.41 -13.60
CA ILE A 148 -11.23 -17.48 -13.55
C ILE A 148 -12.35 -17.95 -14.48
N ASP A 149 -12.02 -18.44 -15.67
CA ASP A 149 -13.01 -18.94 -16.63
C ASP A 149 -13.69 -20.23 -16.14
N GLU A 150 -12.95 -21.13 -15.48
CA GLU A 150 -13.55 -22.29 -14.79
C GLU A 150 -14.58 -21.83 -13.75
N LEU A 151 -14.25 -20.84 -12.92
CA LEU A 151 -15.17 -20.30 -11.91
C LEU A 151 -16.39 -19.63 -12.55
N LYS A 152 -16.19 -18.87 -13.64
CA LYS A 152 -17.27 -18.23 -14.41
C LYS A 152 -18.22 -19.23 -15.08
N ALA A 153 -17.78 -20.46 -15.31
CA ALA A 153 -18.64 -21.54 -15.80
C ALA A 153 -19.57 -22.11 -14.72
N GLU A 154 -19.25 -21.90 -13.44
CA GLU A 154 -20.04 -22.37 -12.31
C GLU A 154 -21.05 -21.32 -11.83
N ARG A 155 -20.62 -20.07 -11.66
CA ARG A 155 -21.39 -18.96 -11.08
C ARG A 155 -20.93 -17.60 -11.62
N ASP A 156 -21.66 -16.54 -11.30
CA ASP A 156 -21.17 -15.18 -11.50
C ASP A 156 -19.90 -14.92 -10.66
N VAL A 157 -18.90 -14.29 -11.26
CA VAL A 157 -17.60 -13.98 -10.62
C VAL A 157 -17.33 -12.48 -10.67
N LEU A 158 -16.94 -11.92 -9.53
CA LEU A 158 -16.27 -10.63 -9.41
C LEU A 158 -14.77 -10.85 -9.44
N VAL A 159 -14.07 -10.24 -10.39
CA VAL A 159 -12.60 -10.32 -10.47
C VAL A 159 -12.00 -9.02 -9.94
N LEU A 160 -11.30 -9.06 -8.80
CA LEU A 160 -10.84 -7.86 -8.09
C LEU A 160 -9.32 -7.88 -7.89
N ASP A 161 -8.68 -6.73 -7.98
CA ASP A 161 -7.26 -6.58 -7.61
C ASP A 161 -7.10 -5.59 -6.46
N ALA A 162 -6.33 -5.96 -5.43
CA ALA A 162 -6.16 -5.11 -4.26
C ALA A 162 -5.02 -4.09 -4.36
N GLY A 163 -4.38 -3.91 -5.53
CA GLY A 163 -3.33 -2.90 -5.74
C GLY A 163 -1.91 -3.48 -5.76
N ASP A 164 -0.94 -2.60 -6.09
CA ASP A 164 0.47 -2.91 -6.32
C ASP A 164 0.70 -3.92 -7.44
N THR A 165 0.06 -3.64 -8.58
CA THR A 165 0.00 -4.55 -9.73
C THR A 165 0.72 -3.98 -10.95
N ILE A 166 0.67 -2.66 -11.17
CA ILE A 166 1.14 -2.02 -12.42
C ILE A 166 2.63 -1.62 -12.39
N HIS A 167 3.35 -1.94 -11.32
CA HIS A 167 4.79 -1.70 -11.16
C HIS A 167 5.51 -2.99 -10.76
N GLY A 168 6.82 -3.11 -10.97
CA GLY A 168 7.65 -4.13 -10.32
C GLY A 168 8.58 -4.89 -11.25
N GLN A 169 8.10 -5.43 -12.37
CA GLN A 169 8.95 -6.12 -13.36
C GLN A 169 9.07 -5.30 -14.66
N THR A 170 10.18 -5.48 -15.37
CA THR A 170 10.46 -4.80 -16.66
C THR A 170 9.28 -4.83 -17.63
N ILE A 171 8.59 -5.98 -17.71
CA ILE A 171 7.46 -6.18 -18.62
C ILE A 171 6.33 -5.15 -18.46
N VAL A 172 6.17 -4.60 -17.24
CA VAL A 172 5.20 -3.54 -16.94
C VAL A 172 5.85 -2.17 -16.73
N GLN A 173 7.13 -2.13 -16.35
CA GLN A 173 7.82 -0.86 -16.09
C GLN A 173 8.09 -0.04 -17.35
N LEU A 174 8.49 -0.68 -18.45
CA LEU A 174 8.83 0.03 -19.69
C LEU A 174 7.64 0.80 -20.28
N SER A 175 6.44 0.22 -20.18
CA SER A 175 5.17 0.84 -20.59
C SER A 175 4.56 1.73 -19.50
N LYS A 176 5.23 1.87 -18.34
CA LYS A 176 4.74 2.58 -17.16
C LYS A 176 3.32 2.13 -16.77
N GLY A 177 3.13 0.81 -16.69
CA GLY A 177 1.90 0.15 -16.24
C GLY A 177 0.87 -0.17 -17.34
N GLU A 178 1.00 0.36 -18.55
CA GLU A 178 -0.01 0.21 -19.60
C GLU A 178 -0.17 -1.23 -20.09
N SER A 179 0.95 -1.95 -20.22
CA SER A 179 0.93 -3.37 -20.59
C SER A 179 0.23 -4.24 -19.53
N MET A 180 0.31 -3.88 -18.24
CA MET A 180 -0.46 -4.56 -17.20
C MET A 180 -1.96 -4.26 -17.33
N ILE A 181 -2.34 -3.00 -17.60
CA ILE A 181 -3.75 -2.66 -17.83
C ILE A 181 -4.31 -3.43 -19.03
N GLU A 182 -3.55 -3.59 -20.11
CA GLU A 182 -3.94 -4.41 -21.26
C GLU A 182 -4.21 -5.87 -20.86
N ILE A 183 -3.30 -6.49 -20.11
CA ILE A 183 -3.48 -7.87 -19.62
C ILE A 183 -4.71 -7.97 -18.71
N MET A 184 -4.90 -7.03 -17.78
CA MET A 184 -6.04 -7.02 -16.86
C MET A 184 -7.37 -6.80 -17.58
N ASN A 185 -7.40 -5.95 -18.62
CA ASN A 185 -8.57 -5.78 -19.49
C ASN A 185 -8.94 -7.10 -20.17
N ALA A 186 -7.95 -7.81 -20.73
CA ALA A 186 -8.16 -9.10 -21.38
C ALA A 186 -8.61 -10.20 -20.40
N ILE A 187 -8.15 -10.17 -19.14
CA ILE A 187 -8.64 -11.07 -18.09
C ILE A 187 -10.11 -10.78 -17.72
N GLY A 188 -10.48 -9.50 -17.78
CA GLY A 188 -11.81 -9.02 -17.41
C GLY A 188 -11.93 -8.75 -15.91
N TYR A 189 -10.99 -7.99 -15.35
CA TYR A 189 -11.09 -7.42 -14.00
C TYR A 189 -12.33 -6.50 -13.90
N ASP A 190 -12.95 -6.48 -12.72
CA ASP A 190 -14.13 -5.65 -12.42
C ASP A 190 -13.78 -4.35 -11.71
N ALA A 191 -12.73 -4.35 -10.90
CA ALA A 191 -12.16 -3.18 -10.22
C ALA A 191 -10.76 -3.51 -9.67
N MET A 192 -9.96 -2.46 -9.48
CA MET A 192 -8.66 -2.51 -8.81
C MET A 192 -8.65 -1.45 -7.70
N ALA A 193 -8.00 -1.69 -6.55
CA ALA A 193 -7.64 -0.61 -5.61
C ALA A 193 -6.29 0.00 -6.00
N ALA A 194 -6.09 1.29 -5.76
CA ALA A 194 -4.77 1.89 -5.90
C ALA A 194 -3.90 1.60 -4.67
N GLY A 195 -2.85 0.80 -4.85
CA GLY A 195 -1.78 0.59 -3.88
C GLY A 195 -0.70 1.68 -3.96
N ASN A 196 0.28 1.65 -3.05
CA ASN A 196 1.34 2.67 -3.00
C ASN A 196 2.24 2.67 -4.24
N HIS A 197 2.60 1.49 -4.76
CA HIS A 197 3.49 1.40 -5.92
C HIS A 197 2.78 1.70 -7.24
N ASP A 198 1.45 1.68 -7.26
CA ASP A 198 0.68 2.16 -8.42
C ASP A 198 0.84 3.68 -8.64
N PHE A 199 1.35 4.42 -7.64
CA PHE A 199 1.71 5.83 -7.76
C PHE A 199 3.15 6.06 -8.25
N ASN A 200 3.98 5.02 -8.47
CA ASN A 200 5.41 5.19 -8.79
C ASN A 200 5.66 6.03 -10.06
N TYR A 201 4.76 5.98 -11.04
CA TYR A 201 4.87 6.80 -12.26
C TYR A 201 4.18 8.17 -12.15
N GLY A 202 3.73 8.54 -10.96
CA GLY A 202 3.05 9.79 -10.65
C GLY A 202 1.51 9.71 -10.76
N GLN A 203 0.83 10.54 -9.96
CA GLN A 203 -0.64 10.59 -9.90
C GLN A 203 -1.31 10.88 -11.26
N GLU A 204 -0.65 11.61 -12.16
CA GLU A 204 -1.19 11.92 -13.50
C GLU A 204 -1.22 10.67 -14.38
N ARG A 205 -0.15 9.85 -14.34
CA ARG A 205 -0.10 8.58 -15.07
C ARG A 205 -1.10 7.59 -14.50
N LEU A 206 -1.27 7.52 -13.19
CA LEU A 206 -2.29 6.65 -12.56
C LEU A 206 -3.71 6.99 -13.05
N VAL A 207 -4.04 8.28 -13.16
CA VAL A 207 -5.34 8.74 -13.69
C VAL A 207 -5.48 8.45 -15.19
N GLU A 208 -4.38 8.52 -15.96
CA GLU A 208 -4.38 8.11 -17.36
C GLU A 208 -4.65 6.60 -17.51
N LEU A 209 -3.99 5.77 -16.70
CA LEU A 209 -4.19 4.31 -16.69
C LEU A 209 -5.62 3.93 -16.29
N ASP A 210 -6.22 4.62 -15.29
CA ASP A 210 -7.66 4.47 -14.96
C ASP A 210 -8.56 4.80 -16.16
N GLY A 211 -8.16 5.72 -17.04
CA GLY A 211 -8.87 6.05 -18.26
C GLY A 211 -8.71 5.05 -19.42
N ILE A 212 -7.67 4.20 -19.37
CA ILE A 212 -7.38 3.14 -20.35
C ILE A 212 -8.00 1.81 -19.91
N ALA A 213 -8.13 1.59 -18.60
CA ALA A 213 -8.72 0.39 -18.04
C ALA A 213 -10.22 0.27 -18.36
N ASP A 214 -10.67 -0.95 -18.68
CA ASP A 214 -12.09 -1.29 -18.84
C ASP A 214 -12.82 -1.42 -17.48
N PHE A 215 -12.07 -1.27 -16.39
CA PHE A 215 -12.50 -1.30 -15.00
C PHE A 215 -11.96 -0.07 -14.26
N PRO A 216 -12.67 0.43 -13.23
CA PRO A 216 -12.17 1.56 -12.46
C PRO A 216 -11.07 1.13 -11.50
N ILE A 217 -10.05 1.97 -11.38
CA ILE A 217 -9.12 1.98 -10.25
C ILE A 217 -9.77 2.82 -9.14
N LEU A 218 -9.91 2.22 -7.96
CA LEU A 218 -10.72 2.74 -6.86
C LEU A 218 -9.85 3.29 -5.74
N SER A 219 -10.23 4.48 -5.23
CA SER A 219 -9.70 5.00 -3.98
C SER A 219 -10.68 6.00 -3.36
N ALA A 220 -11.17 5.70 -2.17
CA ALA A 220 -12.12 6.55 -1.45
C ALA A 220 -11.45 7.64 -0.62
N ASN A 221 -10.22 7.40 -0.16
CA ASN A 221 -9.57 8.25 0.83
C ASN A 221 -8.48 9.18 0.28
N VAL A 222 -8.28 9.22 -1.04
CA VAL A 222 -7.29 10.12 -1.68
C VAL A 222 -7.98 11.31 -2.32
N TYR A 223 -7.64 12.51 -1.85
CA TYR A 223 -8.21 13.78 -2.28
C TYR A 223 -7.16 14.69 -2.90
N LYS A 224 -7.58 15.50 -3.86
CA LYS A 224 -6.81 16.63 -4.39
C LYS A 224 -6.99 17.86 -3.50
N ASP A 225 -6.08 18.83 -3.60
CA ASP A 225 -6.16 20.11 -2.89
C ASP A 225 -7.49 20.88 -3.06
N ASN A 226 -8.20 20.65 -4.17
CA ASN A 226 -9.50 21.28 -4.43
C ASN A 226 -10.68 20.62 -3.70
N GLY A 227 -10.44 19.52 -2.97
CA GLY A 227 -11.44 18.76 -2.24
C GLY A 227 -12.14 17.65 -3.04
N ASP A 228 -11.82 17.49 -4.33
CA ASP A 228 -12.29 16.36 -5.14
C ASP A 228 -11.48 15.11 -4.84
N ARG A 229 -12.06 13.92 -5.06
CA ARG A 229 -11.32 12.66 -4.99
C ARG A 229 -10.43 12.50 -6.22
N LEU A 230 -9.28 11.86 -6.06
CA LEU A 230 -8.37 11.59 -7.17
C LEU A 230 -8.97 10.59 -8.16
N LEU A 231 -9.44 9.46 -7.63
CA LEU A 231 -10.01 8.34 -8.35
C LEU A 231 -11.48 8.14 -7.98
N SER A 232 -12.16 7.26 -8.72
CA SER A 232 -13.51 6.84 -8.38
C SER A 232 -13.53 6.18 -6.98
N PRO A 233 -14.48 6.54 -6.10
CA PRO A 233 -14.48 6.01 -4.73
C PRO A 233 -15.03 4.59 -4.62
N TYR A 234 -15.98 4.24 -5.49
CA TYR A 234 -16.66 2.95 -5.48
C TYR A 234 -17.26 2.60 -6.84
N LYS A 235 -17.58 1.32 -7.02
CA LYS A 235 -18.38 0.76 -8.11
C LYS A 235 -19.56 -0.03 -7.52
N ILE A 236 -20.69 -0.03 -8.20
CA ILE A 236 -21.83 -0.90 -7.86
C ILE A 236 -22.09 -1.84 -9.04
N LYS A 237 -22.20 -3.14 -8.75
CA LYS A 237 -22.59 -4.16 -9.71
C LYS A 237 -23.81 -4.92 -9.18
N GLU A 238 -24.74 -5.26 -10.05
CA GLU A 238 -25.90 -6.08 -9.68
C GLU A 238 -25.63 -7.52 -10.07
N ILE A 239 -25.74 -8.45 -9.11
CA ILE A 239 -25.49 -9.89 -9.28
C ILE A 239 -26.61 -10.64 -8.56
N GLU A 240 -27.31 -11.52 -9.28
CA GLU A 240 -28.44 -12.30 -8.72
C GLU A 240 -29.47 -11.43 -7.96
N GLY A 241 -29.73 -10.21 -8.47
CA GLY A 241 -30.65 -9.24 -7.84
C GLY A 241 -30.15 -8.58 -6.55
N ASN A 242 -28.91 -8.84 -6.15
CA ASN A 242 -28.20 -8.13 -5.09
C ASN A 242 -27.35 -7.00 -5.68
N LYS A 243 -27.42 -5.82 -5.08
CA LYS A 243 -26.46 -4.75 -5.38
C LYS A 243 -25.21 -4.94 -4.54
N VAL A 244 -24.09 -5.23 -5.20
CA VAL A 244 -22.77 -5.36 -4.59
C VAL A 244 -22.04 -4.02 -4.74
N GLY A 245 -21.77 -3.36 -3.61
CA GLY A 245 -20.97 -2.14 -3.58
C GLY A 245 -19.51 -2.46 -3.27
N ILE A 246 -18.59 -1.99 -4.10
CA ILE A 246 -17.15 -2.18 -3.96
C ILE A 246 -16.52 -0.80 -3.81
N PHE A 247 -15.88 -0.50 -2.68
CA PHE A 247 -15.21 0.79 -2.48
C PHE A 247 -13.71 0.59 -2.24
N GLY A 248 -12.89 1.52 -2.75
CA GLY A 248 -11.43 1.45 -2.69
C GLY A 248 -10.85 2.12 -1.44
N LEU A 249 -9.77 1.60 -0.85
CA LEU A 249 -8.96 2.28 0.15
C LEU A 249 -7.48 2.16 -0.18
N SER A 250 -6.76 3.28 -0.20
CA SER A 250 -5.32 3.34 -0.43
C SER A 250 -4.59 3.67 0.88
N THR A 251 -3.45 3.03 1.13
CA THR A 251 -2.65 3.31 2.32
C THR A 251 -2.14 4.76 2.37
N PRO A 252 -2.35 5.50 3.47
CA PRO A 252 -1.70 6.81 3.66
C PRO A 252 -0.16 6.73 3.69
N GLU A 253 0.39 5.53 3.90
CA GLU A 253 1.82 5.28 3.83
C GLU A 253 2.41 5.58 2.45
N THR A 254 1.58 5.61 1.39
CA THR A 254 1.97 6.04 0.04
C THR A 254 2.77 7.36 0.06
N THR A 255 2.51 8.27 1.00
CA THR A 255 3.26 9.53 1.13
C THR A 255 4.77 9.38 1.37
N TYR A 256 5.22 8.21 1.81
CA TYR A 256 6.62 7.85 1.98
C TYR A 256 7.01 6.49 1.36
N LYS A 257 6.04 5.68 0.91
CA LYS A 257 6.21 4.41 0.18
C LYS A 257 6.29 4.58 -1.34
N THR A 258 6.13 5.81 -1.83
CA THR A 258 6.53 6.20 -3.18
C THR A 258 7.29 7.53 -3.10
N HIS A 259 7.93 7.93 -4.19
CA HIS A 259 8.62 9.21 -4.24
C HIS A 259 7.63 10.36 -3.94
N PRO A 260 7.89 11.26 -2.95
CA PRO A 260 6.92 12.28 -2.52
C PRO A 260 6.39 13.21 -3.63
N ASN A 261 7.20 13.46 -4.67
CA ASN A 261 6.76 14.21 -5.86
C ASN A 261 5.58 13.55 -6.59
N ASN A 262 5.47 12.23 -6.57
CA ASN A 262 4.42 11.47 -7.27
C ASN A 262 3.03 11.79 -6.72
N VAL A 263 2.96 12.11 -5.43
CA VAL A 263 1.72 12.37 -4.68
C VAL A 263 1.59 13.81 -4.19
N LYS A 264 2.38 14.72 -4.75
CA LYS A 264 2.34 16.13 -4.38
C LYS A 264 0.95 16.74 -4.61
N GLY A 265 0.41 17.42 -3.59
CA GLY A 265 -0.93 18.04 -3.65
C GLY A 265 -2.08 17.03 -3.46
N LEU A 266 -1.77 15.81 -3.01
CA LEU A 266 -2.75 14.83 -2.55
C LEU A 266 -2.82 14.80 -1.03
N GLU A 267 -4.03 14.60 -0.51
CA GLU A 267 -4.32 14.32 0.89
C GLU A 267 -4.86 12.88 1.01
N PHE A 268 -4.12 12.04 1.74
CA PHE A 268 -4.56 10.70 2.11
C PHE A 268 -5.29 10.79 3.46
N LYS A 269 -6.62 10.72 3.43
CA LYS A 269 -7.45 10.78 4.63
C LYS A 269 -7.47 9.46 5.37
N ASN A 270 -7.84 9.53 6.65
CA ASN A 270 -8.00 8.38 7.52
C ASN A 270 -8.93 7.32 6.88
N PRO A 271 -8.44 6.10 6.57
CA PRO A 271 -9.21 5.08 5.87
C PRO A 271 -10.44 4.60 6.65
N ILE A 272 -10.39 4.60 7.98
CA ILE A 272 -11.50 4.14 8.84
C ILE A 272 -12.67 5.12 8.74
N GLU A 273 -12.41 6.43 8.82
CA GLU A 273 -13.46 7.44 8.70
C GLU A 273 -14.06 7.46 7.29
N GLU A 274 -13.24 7.31 6.25
CA GLU A 274 -13.71 7.24 4.87
C GLU A 274 -14.51 5.96 4.58
N ALA A 275 -14.10 4.81 5.14
CA ALA A 275 -14.86 3.56 5.05
C ALA A 275 -16.25 3.68 5.70
N LYS A 276 -16.38 4.37 6.84
CA LYS A 276 -17.69 4.66 7.46
C LYS A 276 -18.60 5.46 6.51
N ILE A 277 -18.05 6.46 5.83
CA ILE A 277 -18.78 7.27 4.84
C ILE A 277 -19.20 6.40 3.65
N MET A 278 -18.29 5.56 3.13
CA MET A 278 -18.58 4.67 1.99
C MET A 278 -19.66 3.64 2.32
N VAL A 279 -19.62 2.99 3.49
CA VAL A 279 -20.67 2.07 3.91
C VAL A 279 -22.02 2.80 3.97
N ASN A 280 -22.08 4.00 4.56
CA ASN A 280 -23.31 4.77 4.63
C ASN A 280 -23.88 5.08 3.23
N GLN A 281 -23.02 5.55 2.33
CA GLN A 281 -23.39 5.90 0.95
C GLN A 281 -23.88 4.68 0.16
N LEU A 282 -23.13 3.58 0.18
CA LEU A 282 -23.48 2.35 -0.54
C LEU A 282 -24.78 1.75 -0.01
N GLN A 283 -24.97 1.74 1.31
CA GLN A 283 -26.25 1.36 1.89
C GLN A 283 -27.35 2.29 1.40
N ALA A 284 -27.16 3.62 1.42
CA ALA A 284 -28.14 4.58 0.92
C ALA A 284 -28.52 4.37 -0.56
N GLU A 285 -27.62 3.81 -1.37
CA GLU A 285 -27.87 3.41 -2.78
C GLU A 285 -28.52 2.02 -2.94
N GLY A 286 -28.63 1.29 -1.83
CA GLY A 286 -29.33 0.01 -1.74
C GLY A 286 -28.42 -1.20 -1.90
N CYS A 287 -27.10 -1.03 -1.76
CA CYS A 287 -26.17 -2.16 -1.71
C CYS A 287 -26.51 -3.06 -0.54
N THR A 288 -26.65 -4.35 -0.83
CA THR A 288 -26.97 -5.39 0.14
C THR A 288 -25.73 -6.21 0.50
N ILE A 289 -24.70 -6.17 -0.34
CA ILE A 289 -23.37 -6.74 -0.11
C ILE A 289 -22.35 -5.61 -0.27
N ILE A 290 -21.46 -5.44 0.69
CA ILE A 290 -20.44 -4.38 0.66
C ILE A 290 -19.05 -5.00 0.80
N ILE A 291 -18.20 -4.68 -0.18
CA ILE A 291 -16.81 -5.11 -0.27
C ILE A 291 -15.92 -3.86 -0.13
N ALA A 292 -14.96 -3.90 0.79
CA ALA A 292 -13.84 -2.97 0.76
C ALA A 292 -12.71 -3.61 -0.04
N LEU A 293 -12.30 -2.97 -1.14
CA LEU A 293 -11.10 -3.33 -1.90
C LEU A 293 -9.98 -2.41 -1.40
N SER A 294 -9.03 -2.97 -0.69
CA SER A 294 -8.15 -2.24 0.21
C SER A 294 -6.68 -2.54 -0.09
N HIS A 295 -5.84 -1.54 0.06
CA HIS A 295 -4.39 -1.68 0.06
C HIS A 295 -3.84 -1.05 1.34
N LEU A 296 -4.18 -1.63 2.50
CA LEU A 296 -3.78 -1.12 3.81
C LEU A 296 -2.86 -2.09 4.56
N GLY A 297 -2.96 -3.39 4.26
CA GLY A 297 -2.17 -4.41 4.92
C GLY A 297 -2.61 -4.72 6.34
N LEU A 298 -1.86 -5.66 6.92
CA LEU A 298 -2.07 -6.23 8.25
C LEU A 298 -0.86 -6.08 9.17
N ASP A 299 0.18 -5.35 8.74
CA ASP A 299 1.40 -5.17 9.51
C ASP A 299 1.14 -4.36 10.78
N GLU A 300 1.63 -4.87 11.92
CA GLU A 300 1.44 -4.21 13.22
C GLU A 300 2.14 -2.85 13.32
N SER A 301 3.13 -2.59 12.45
CA SER A 301 3.87 -1.33 12.36
C SER A 301 3.09 -0.24 11.62
N SER A 302 2.05 -0.59 10.85
CA SER A 302 1.25 0.36 10.09
C SER A 302 0.29 1.15 10.97
N GLU A 303 0.13 2.45 10.71
CA GLU A 303 -0.80 3.32 11.45
C GLU A 303 -2.27 2.92 11.23
N HIS A 304 -2.57 2.41 10.04
CA HIS A 304 -3.91 2.01 9.61
C HIS A 304 -3.85 0.67 8.89
N THR A 305 -4.55 -0.32 9.43
CA THR A 305 -4.65 -1.66 8.82
C THR A 305 -6.09 -2.01 8.46
N SER A 306 -6.26 -2.99 7.59
CA SER A 306 -7.57 -3.55 7.27
C SER A 306 -8.24 -4.20 8.48
N GLU A 307 -7.47 -4.72 9.43
CA GLU A 307 -8.01 -5.21 10.71
C GLU A 307 -8.66 -4.08 11.51
N MET A 308 -8.03 -2.91 11.61
CA MET A 308 -8.62 -1.75 12.27
C MET A 308 -9.90 -1.27 11.59
N VAL A 309 -9.95 -1.31 10.25
CA VAL A 309 -11.17 -1.01 9.48
C VAL A 309 -12.28 -2.02 9.83
N ALA A 310 -12.00 -3.32 9.76
CA ALA A 310 -12.97 -4.36 10.09
C ALA A 310 -13.45 -4.28 11.55
N GLU A 311 -12.59 -3.88 12.49
CA GLU A 311 -12.97 -3.69 13.88
C GLU A 311 -13.88 -2.48 14.09
N GLN A 312 -13.65 -1.38 13.38
CA GLN A 312 -14.25 -0.08 13.70
C GLN A 312 -15.38 0.32 12.75
N VAL A 313 -15.52 -0.35 11.61
CA VAL A 313 -16.51 -0.05 10.58
C VAL A 313 -17.45 -1.25 10.42
N LYS A 314 -18.71 -1.05 10.80
CA LYS A 314 -19.73 -2.07 10.64
C LYS A 314 -20.29 -2.05 9.22
N GLY A 315 -20.89 -3.15 8.80
CA GLY A 315 -21.63 -3.24 7.53
C GLY A 315 -20.78 -3.51 6.30
N ILE A 316 -19.49 -3.81 6.47
CA ILE A 316 -18.64 -4.41 5.44
C ILE A 316 -18.78 -5.94 5.57
N ASP A 317 -19.01 -6.64 4.47
CA ASP A 317 -19.10 -8.10 4.47
C ASP A 317 -17.72 -8.74 4.26
N VAL A 318 -16.95 -8.21 3.30
CA VAL A 318 -15.60 -8.69 2.95
C VAL A 318 -14.64 -7.51 2.78
N ILE A 319 -13.42 -7.65 3.28
CA ILE A 319 -12.28 -6.81 2.89
C ILE A 319 -11.35 -7.67 2.05
N VAL A 320 -11.16 -7.29 0.79
CA VAL A 320 -10.12 -7.85 -0.09
C VAL A 320 -8.92 -6.92 0.03
N ASP A 321 -7.83 -7.39 0.63
CA ASP A 321 -6.68 -6.57 1.02
C ASP A 321 -5.38 -6.94 0.28
N GLY A 322 -4.37 -6.06 0.34
CA GLY A 322 -2.99 -6.26 -0.16
C GLY A 322 -1.95 -5.65 0.78
N HIS A 323 -0.86 -5.07 0.25
CA HIS A 323 0.22 -4.31 0.94
C HIS A 323 1.17 -5.17 1.78
N SER A 324 0.64 -5.99 2.70
CA SER A 324 1.46 -6.73 3.67
C SER A 324 1.87 -8.14 3.20
N HIS A 325 1.62 -8.48 1.93
CA HIS A 325 1.99 -9.74 1.27
C HIS A 325 1.58 -11.01 2.05
N THR A 326 0.53 -10.89 2.87
CA THR A 326 0.12 -11.87 3.85
C THR A 326 -0.65 -13.01 3.19
N LYS A 327 -0.23 -14.24 3.43
CA LYS A 327 -0.96 -15.44 2.97
C LYS A 327 -2.11 -15.78 3.94
N LEU A 328 -3.35 -15.60 3.51
CA LEU A 328 -4.54 -15.97 4.30
C LEU A 328 -5.34 -17.09 3.62
N THR A 329 -4.97 -18.35 3.88
CA THR A 329 -5.60 -19.52 3.24
C THR A 329 -7.12 -19.58 3.40
N GLU A 330 -7.66 -19.28 4.58
CA GLU A 330 -9.10 -19.31 4.88
C GLU A 330 -9.67 -17.90 5.19
N GLY A 331 -8.90 -16.85 4.91
CA GLY A 331 -9.18 -15.49 5.38
C GLY A 331 -8.96 -15.31 6.89
N LYS A 332 -9.21 -14.09 7.38
CA LYS A 332 -9.15 -13.70 8.79
C LYS A 332 -10.48 -13.05 9.17
N GLN A 333 -11.26 -13.73 10.01
CA GLN A 333 -12.54 -13.21 10.50
C GLN A 333 -12.29 -12.16 11.60
N VAL A 334 -12.78 -10.93 11.39
CA VAL A 334 -12.72 -9.85 12.38
C VAL A 334 -14.15 -9.33 12.59
N LYS A 335 -14.73 -9.68 13.75
CA LYS A 335 -16.15 -9.44 14.06
C LYS A 335 -17.04 -10.00 12.95
N GLU A 336 -17.90 -9.19 12.33
CA GLU A 336 -18.78 -9.59 11.22
C GLU A 336 -18.09 -9.64 9.84
N THR A 337 -16.87 -9.12 9.71
CA THR A 337 -16.19 -8.91 8.43
C THR A 337 -15.13 -9.97 8.17
N LEU A 338 -15.10 -10.57 6.98
CA LEU A 338 -14.03 -11.47 6.56
C LEU A 338 -12.95 -10.69 5.79
N ILE A 339 -11.70 -10.74 6.25
CA ILE A 339 -10.55 -10.18 5.52
C ILE A 339 -9.87 -11.30 4.71
N VAL A 340 -9.55 -11.04 3.46
CA VAL A 340 -8.88 -11.99 2.55
C VAL A 340 -7.68 -11.33 1.88
N GLN A 341 -6.61 -12.10 1.66
CA GLN A 341 -5.38 -11.66 0.99
C GLN A 341 -4.69 -12.90 0.37
N SER A 342 -4.11 -12.73 -0.82
CA SER A 342 -3.62 -13.82 -1.68
C SER A 342 -2.09 -14.00 -1.69
N GLN A 343 -1.42 -13.48 -0.66
CA GLN A 343 0.04 -13.38 -0.57
C GLN A 343 0.60 -12.31 -1.53
N GLU A 344 1.51 -12.65 -2.45
CA GLU A 344 2.22 -11.73 -3.34
C GLU A 344 2.56 -12.46 -4.65
N TYR A 345 2.96 -11.69 -5.66
CA TYR A 345 3.65 -12.17 -6.88
C TYR A 345 2.92 -13.29 -7.62
N ASP A 346 1.59 -13.24 -7.64
CA ASP A 346 0.77 -14.23 -8.35
C ASP A 346 1.04 -15.69 -7.88
N LYS A 347 1.45 -15.87 -6.62
CA LYS A 347 1.67 -17.20 -6.02
C LYS A 347 0.35 -17.90 -5.72
N ASN A 348 -0.72 -17.14 -5.48
CA ASN A 348 -2.05 -17.66 -5.23
C ASN A 348 -3.11 -16.74 -5.88
N LEU A 349 -4.20 -17.33 -6.36
CA LEU A 349 -5.45 -16.65 -6.65
C LEU A 349 -6.40 -16.85 -5.47
N GLY A 350 -6.85 -15.76 -4.86
CA GLY A 350 -7.84 -15.81 -3.79
C GLY A 350 -9.24 -16.07 -4.32
N ILE A 351 -9.99 -16.95 -3.66
CA ILE A 351 -11.37 -17.30 -4.04
C ILE A 351 -12.27 -17.19 -2.82
N VAL A 352 -13.29 -16.32 -2.90
CA VAL A 352 -14.34 -16.15 -1.88
C VAL A 352 -15.66 -16.64 -2.43
N ASP A 353 -16.24 -17.67 -1.81
CA ASP A 353 -17.59 -18.16 -2.06
C ASP A 353 -18.59 -17.39 -1.18
N ILE A 354 -19.48 -16.63 -1.80
CA ILE A 354 -20.58 -15.93 -1.15
C ILE A 354 -21.89 -16.60 -1.54
N THR A 355 -22.62 -17.09 -0.55
CA THR A 355 -23.96 -17.64 -0.70
C THR A 355 -24.94 -16.84 0.16
N VAL A 356 -26.07 -16.42 -0.43
CA VAL A 356 -27.22 -15.87 0.31
C VAL A 356 -28.37 -16.86 0.23
N ASP A 357 -28.93 -17.23 1.38
CA ASP A 357 -30.04 -18.17 1.45
C ASP A 357 -31.42 -17.51 1.22
N GLN A 358 -32.50 -18.29 1.31
CA GLN A 358 -33.87 -17.80 1.14
C GLN A 358 -34.34 -16.84 2.24
N ALA A 359 -33.72 -16.89 3.42
CA ALA A 359 -34.00 -15.96 4.53
C ALA A 359 -33.21 -14.65 4.39
N GLY A 360 -32.26 -14.58 3.45
CA GLY A 360 -31.36 -13.45 3.25
C GLY A 360 -30.12 -13.51 4.14
N GLU A 361 -29.85 -14.66 4.78
CA GLU A 361 -28.63 -14.88 5.56
C GLU A 361 -27.45 -15.13 4.61
N ILE A 362 -26.35 -14.43 4.85
CA ILE A 362 -25.12 -14.52 4.05
C ILE A 362 -24.14 -15.51 4.68
N SER A 363 -23.51 -16.35 3.87
CA SER A 363 -22.39 -17.22 4.23
C SER A 363 -21.23 -16.91 3.30
N ILE A 364 -20.04 -16.73 3.88
CA ILE A 364 -18.82 -16.34 3.17
C ILE A 364 -17.71 -17.33 3.56
N LYS A 365 -17.01 -17.88 2.56
CA LYS A 365 -15.86 -18.77 2.77
C LYS A 365 -14.75 -18.40 1.81
N ALA A 366 -13.52 -18.36 2.32
CA ALA A 366 -12.33 -18.07 1.52
C ALA A 366 -11.46 -19.31 1.34
N SER A 367 -10.75 -19.36 0.22
CA SER A 367 -9.74 -20.36 -0.12
C SER A 367 -8.69 -19.74 -1.04
N LEU A 368 -7.55 -20.40 -1.21
CA LEU A 368 -6.52 -20.03 -2.17
C LEU A 368 -6.37 -21.13 -3.22
N PHE A 369 -6.31 -20.75 -4.49
CA PHE A 369 -5.82 -21.59 -5.57
C PHE A 369 -4.34 -21.28 -5.78
N THR A 370 -3.48 -22.26 -5.58
CA THR A 370 -2.02 -22.08 -5.46
C THR A 370 -1.30 -22.31 -6.79
N LYS A 371 -0.10 -21.76 -6.96
CA LYS A 371 0.76 -22.05 -8.12
C LYS A 371 1.06 -23.54 -8.28
N GLU A 372 1.16 -24.30 -7.17
CA GLU A 372 1.36 -25.74 -7.21
C GLU A 372 0.16 -26.48 -7.82
N GLU A 373 -1.06 -26.01 -7.54
CA GLU A 373 -2.28 -26.53 -8.16
C GLU A 373 -2.40 -26.11 -9.62
N ALA A 374 -1.92 -24.91 -9.97
CA ALA A 374 -1.86 -24.39 -11.33
C ALA A 374 -0.79 -25.05 -12.21
N ALA A 375 0.16 -25.81 -11.65
CA ALA A 375 1.32 -26.32 -12.39
C ALA A 375 0.96 -27.13 -13.65
N ASN A 376 -0.18 -27.84 -13.64
CA ASN A 376 -0.67 -28.61 -14.80
C ASN A 376 -1.89 -27.98 -15.48
N LEU A 377 -2.24 -26.75 -15.12
CA LEU A 377 -3.31 -26.00 -15.78
C LEU A 377 -2.80 -25.46 -17.11
N GLU A 378 -3.58 -25.63 -18.16
CA GLU A 378 -3.28 -25.06 -19.48
C GLU A 378 -3.39 -23.53 -19.41
N GLU A 379 -2.43 -22.84 -20.02
CA GLU A 379 -2.43 -21.39 -20.14
C GLU A 379 -3.55 -20.93 -21.08
N ASP A 380 -4.24 -19.84 -20.73
CA ASP A 380 -5.13 -19.15 -21.66
C ASP A 380 -4.31 -18.63 -22.86
N ALA A 381 -4.71 -19.04 -24.06
CA ALA A 381 -3.95 -18.76 -25.28
C ALA A 381 -3.94 -17.28 -25.67
N ASP A 382 -5.00 -16.53 -25.34
CA ASP A 382 -5.11 -15.11 -25.69
C ASP A 382 -4.22 -14.30 -24.75
N ILE A 383 -4.26 -14.57 -23.44
CA ILE A 383 -3.38 -13.90 -22.47
C ILE A 383 -1.91 -14.23 -22.75
N LYS A 384 -1.60 -15.50 -23.08
CA LYS A 384 -0.26 -15.89 -23.48
C LYS A 384 0.22 -15.09 -24.69
N SER A 385 -0.61 -14.94 -25.71
CA SER A 385 -0.26 -14.18 -26.91
C SER A 385 0.00 -12.71 -26.61
N ILE A 386 -0.81 -12.08 -25.74
CA ILE A 386 -0.63 -10.69 -25.31
C ILE A 386 0.73 -10.53 -24.60
N VAL A 387 1.05 -11.44 -23.67
CA VAL A 387 2.34 -11.42 -22.95
C VAL A 387 3.53 -11.62 -23.89
N GLU A 388 3.42 -12.51 -24.89
CA GLU A 388 4.45 -12.71 -25.91
C GLU A 388 4.64 -11.46 -26.79
N GLU A 389 3.58 -10.75 -27.14
CA GLU A 389 3.63 -9.50 -27.91
C GLU A 389 4.30 -8.36 -27.11
N ILE A 390 3.89 -8.16 -25.86
CA ILE A 390 4.49 -7.18 -24.95
C ILE A 390 5.99 -7.46 -24.77
N ASN A 391 6.39 -8.72 -24.61
CA ASN A 391 7.81 -9.08 -24.53
C ASN A 391 8.58 -8.71 -25.80
N ALA A 392 8.00 -8.97 -26.98
CA ALA A 392 8.63 -8.63 -28.25
C ALA A 392 8.78 -7.11 -28.43
N GLU A 393 7.80 -6.31 -28.01
CA GLU A 393 7.89 -4.85 -28.00
C GLU A 393 8.96 -4.36 -27.02
N ASN A 394 9.00 -4.96 -25.82
CA ASN A 394 10.01 -4.63 -24.82
C ASN A 394 11.41 -4.97 -25.31
N ASP A 395 11.62 -6.05 -26.05
CA ASP A 395 12.94 -6.40 -26.61
C ASP A 395 13.50 -5.29 -27.53
N GLU A 396 12.64 -4.54 -28.23
CA GLU A 396 13.06 -3.38 -29.02
C GLU A 396 13.55 -2.24 -28.12
N VAL A 397 12.84 -1.94 -27.03
CA VAL A 397 13.20 -0.92 -26.04
C VAL A 397 14.46 -1.31 -25.26
N LEU A 398 14.59 -2.58 -24.88
CA LEU A 398 15.75 -3.11 -24.17
C LEU A 398 17.03 -3.03 -25.01
N SER A 399 16.91 -2.98 -26.33
CA SER A 399 18.03 -2.81 -27.25
C SER A 399 18.49 -1.35 -27.38
N GLU A 400 17.80 -0.39 -26.77
CA GLU A 400 18.20 1.02 -26.80
C GLU A 400 19.47 1.26 -26.00
N ILE A 401 20.39 2.04 -26.59
CA ILE A 401 21.61 2.50 -25.93
C ILE A 401 21.25 3.65 -24.98
N VAL A 402 21.50 3.46 -23.68
CA VAL A 402 21.19 4.42 -22.62
C VAL A 402 22.41 5.15 -22.08
N GLY A 403 23.61 4.72 -22.47
CA GLY A 403 24.87 5.34 -22.12
C GLY A 403 26.06 4.58 -22.71
N SER A 404 27.24 4.85 -22.18
CA SER A 404 28.46 4.11 -22.51
C SER A 404 29.36 3.98 -21.28
N THR A 405 30.31 3.04 -21.30
CA THR A 405 31.37 2.92 -20.29
C THR A 405 32.74 2.79 -20.94
N GLU A 406 33.73 3.51 -20.40
CA GLU A 406 35.13 3.45 -20.85
C GLU A 406 35.90 2.27 -20.24
N VAL A 407 35.26 1.53 -19.34
CA VAL A 407 35.86 0.41 -18.61
C VAL A 407 34.86 -0.74 -18.50
N LEU A 408 35.38 -1.96 -18.36
CA LEU A 408 34.58 -3.09 -17.90
C LEU A 408 33.98 -2.76 -16.53
N LEU A 409 32.65 -2.85 -16.40
CA LEU A 409 31.95 -2.79 -15.12
C LEU A 409 31.79 -4.23 -14.60
N ASP A 410 32.60 -4.58 -13.61
CA ASP A 410 32.74 -5.94 -13.10
C ASP A 410 31.59 -6.31 -12.15
N GLY A 411 30.67 -7.13 -12.66
CA GLY A 411 29.60 -7.77 -11.91
C GLY A 411 29.75 -9.29 -11.85
N ALA A 412 30.93 -9.83 -12.17
CA ALA A 412 31.16 -11.26 -12.19
C ALA A 412 30.93 -11.85 -10.79
N ARG A 413 30.18 -12.95 -10.72
CA ARG A 413 29.73 -13.59 -9.47
C ARG A 413 30.88 -13.84 -8.50
N GLU A 414 32.03 -14.30 -8.99
CA GLU A 414 33.22 -14.58 -8.19
C GLU A 414 33.81 -13.33 -7.52
N ASN A 415 33.61 -12.14 -8.10
CA ASN A 415 34.17 -10.88 -7.64
C ASN A 415 33.19 -10.15 -6.72
N VAL A 416 31.93 -9.95 -7.15
CA VAL A 416 30.90 -9.24 -6.35
C VAL A 416 30.54 -9.94 -5.04
N ARG A 417 30.84 -11.24 -4.92
CA ARG A 417 30.58 -12.03 -3.71
C ARG A 417 31.78 -12.20 -2.79
N THR A 418 32.92 -11.63 -3.16
CA THR A 418 34.17 -11.76 -2.41
C THR A 418 34.90 -10.43 -2.23
N GLY A 419 34.54 -9.36 -2.92
CA GLY A 419 35.27 -8.10 -2.84
C GLY A 419 34.55 -6.90 -3.43
N GLU A 420 35.14 -5.73 -3.21
CA GLU A 420 34.73 -4.50 -3.85
C GLU A 420 34.91 -4.60 -5.38
N THR A 421 33.87 -4.28 -6.13
CA THR A 421 33.93 -4.13 -7.59
C THR A 421 33.50 -2.73 -8.00
N ASN A 422 33.91 -2.30 -9.19
CA ASN A 422 33.51 -0.99 -9.69
C ASN A 422 32.02 -0.88 -10.03
N LEU A 423 31.39 -1.95 -10.51
CA LEU A 423 29.94 -1.95 -10.75
C LEU A 423 29.15 -1.85 -9.43
N GLY A 424 29.58 -2.54 -8.38
CA GLY A 424 28.99 -2.40 -7.05
C GLY A 424 29.14 -0.99 -6.48
N ASN A 425 30.28 -0.33 -6.73
CA ASN A 425 30.47 1.08 -6.38
C ASN A 425 29.52 2.00 -7.17
N LEU A 426 29.41 1.79 -8.49
CA LEU A 426 28.54 2.57 -9.35
C LEU A 426 27.07 2.48 -8.92
N ILE A 427 26.58 1.27 -8.64
CA ILE A 427 25.20 1.02 -8.18
C ILE A 427 24.94 1.72 -6.85
N THR A 428 25.84 1.56 -5.88
CA THR A 428 25.66 2.19 -4.55
C THR A 428 25.80 3.71 -4.60
N ASP A 429 26.59 4.26 -5.51
CA ASP A 429 26.65 5.70 -5.78
C ASP A 429 25.35 6.22 -6.41
N ALA A 430 24.76 5.47 -7.35
CA ALA A 430 23.45 5.78 -7.93
C ALA A 430 22.36 5.80 -6.85
N MET A 431 22.35 4.82 -5.94
CA MET A 431 21.43 4.79 -4.80
C MET A 431 21.57 6.02 -3.90
N LEU A 432 22.80 6.45 -3.58
CA LEU A 432 23.02 7.68 -2.81
C LEU A 432 22.61 8.94 -3.56
N ASN A 433 22.83 8.98 -4.88
CA ASN A 433 22.45 10.11 -5.70
C ASN A 433 20.93 10.33 -5.73
N GLU A 434 20.17 9.23 -5.88
CA GLU A 434 18.70 9.26 -5.91
C GLU A 434 18.12 9.62 -4.53
N THR A 435 18.62 8.97 -3.47
CA THR A 435 17.97 9.02 -2.15
C THR A 435 18.48 10.14 -1.24
N GLY A 436 19.73 10.57 -1.43
CA GLY A 436 20.40 11.49 -0.50
C GLY A 436 20.71 10.90 0.89
N ALA A 437 20.64 9.57 1.05
CA ALA A 437 20.96 8.88 2.31
C ALA A 437 22.43 9.07 2.75
N ASP A 438 22.76 8.70 3.99
CA ASP A 438 24.14 8.79 4.50
C ASP A 438 25.03 7.66 3.96
N ILE A 439 24.45 6.47 3.80
CA ILE A 439 25.11 5.22 3.43
C ILE A 439 24.23 4.47 2.43
N ALA A 440 24.84 3.81 1.45
CA ALA A 440 24.15 2.80 0.65
C ALA A 440 24.81 1.43 0.86
N ILE A 441 23.99 0.38 0.98
CA ILE A 441 24.43 -1.02 1.11
C ILE A 441 23.55 -1.90 0.20
N THR A 442 24.17 -2.65 -0.71
CA THR A 442 23.48 -3.67 -1.51
C THR A 442 24.29 -4.96 -1.56
N ASN A 443 23.63 -6.11 -1.61
CA ASN A 443 24.27 -7.43 -1.60
C ASN A 443 24.78 -7.80 -3.00
N GLY A 444 26.00 -8.34 -3.10
CA GLY A 444 26.59 -8.80 -4.36
C GLY A 444 25.81 -9.95 -5.02
N GLY A 445 24.96 -10.65 -4.28
CA GLY A 445 24.00 -11.61 -4.81
C GLY A 445 22.95 -10.98 -5.73
N GLY A 446 22.66 -9.70 -5.55
CA GLY A 446 21.78 -8.87 -6.36
C GLY A 446 22.37 -8.41 -7.69
N ILE A 447 23.70 -8.38 -7.82
CA ILE A 447 24.43 -7.99 -9.05
C ILE A 447 24.73 -9.26 -9.84
N ARG A 448 24.22 -9.35 -11.07
CA ARG A 448 24.08 -10.64 -11.78
C ARG A 448 24.95 -10.81 -13.00
N ASP A 449 25.43 -9.72 -13.58
CA ASP A 449 26.30 -9.76 -14.75
C ASP A 449 27.23 -8.54 -14.79
N SER A 450 28.22 -8.61 -15.66
CA SER A 450 29.10 -7.48 -16.00
C SER A 450 28.55 -6.69 -17.19
N ILE A 451 29.05 -5.46 -17.37
CA ILE A 451 28.83 -4.67 -18.59
C ILE A 451 30.19 -4.40 -19.22
N ASP A 452 30.37 -4.83 -20.47
CA ASP A 452 31.61 -4.66 -21.21
C ASP A 452 31.89 -3.18 -21.55
N GLU A 453 33.15 -2.86 -21.86
CA GLU A 453 33.52 -1.53 -22.38
C GLU A 453 32.78 -1.25 -23.70
N GLY A 454 32.14 -0.07 -23.81
CA GLY A 454 31.40 0.33 -25.00
C GLY A 454 30.02 0.90 -24.68
N ASP A 455 29.09 0.72 -25.61
CA ASP A 455 27.70 1.14 -25.46
C ASP A 455 27.01 0.30 -24.38
N ILE A 456 26.19 0.94 -23.55
CA ILE A 456 25.36 0.29 -22.53
C ILE A 456 23.93 0.33 -23.01
N THR A 457 23.32 -0.84 -23.14
CA THR A 457 21.89 -1.00 -23.44
C THR A 457 21.06 -1.06 -22.16
N LEU A 458 19.77 -0.72 -22.27
CA LEU A 458 18.85 -0.87 -21.14
C LEU A 458 18.70 -2.35 -20.72
N GLY A 459 18.73 -3.27 -21.68
CA GLY A 459 18.73 -4.71 -21.44
C GLY A 459 19.94 -5.18 -20.62
N GLU A 460 21.11 -4.58 -20.81
CA GLU A 460 22.29 -4.89 -19.97
C GLU A 460 22.07 -4.45 -18.52
N ILE A 461 21.54 -3.24 -18.28
CA ILE A 461 21.21 -2.77 -16.92
C ILE A 461 20.25 -3.73 -16.22
N ILE A 462 19.19 -4.14 -16.90
CA ILE A 462 18.21 -5.10 -16.36
C ILE A 462 18.84 -6.47 -16.15
N THR A 463 19.73 -6.92 -17.04
CA THR A 463 20.47 -8.17 -16.88
C THR A 463 21.35 -8.13 -15.61
N VAL A 464 21.96 -6.99 -15.30
CA VAL A 464 22.73 -6.78 -14.05
C VAL A 464 21.81 -6.81 -12.82
N LEU A 465 20.62 -6.21 -12.89
CA LEU A 465 19.69 -6.03 -11.76
C LEU A 465 18.28 -6.63 -12.04
N PRO A 466 18.16 -7.96 -12.23
CA PRO A 466 16.99 -8.56 -12.88
C PRO A 466 15.81 -8.80 -11.94
N PHE A 467 15.94 -8.55 -10.64
CA PHE A 467 14.93 -8.98 -9.66
C PHE A 467 13.74 -8.02 -9.54
N GLY A 468 13.83 -6.83 -10.14
CA GLY A 468 12.83 -5.78 -9.94
C GLY A 468 12.81 -5.23 -8.51
N ASN A 469 13.92 -5.40 -7.78
CA ASN A 469 14.10 -4.85 -6.45
C ASN A 469 14.12 -3.33 -6.52
N TYR A 470 13.50 -2.65 -5.56
CA TYR A 470 13.47 -1.19 -5.47
C TYR A 470 14.29 -0.69 -4.28
N VAL A 471 14.66 0.59 -4.31
CA VAL A 471 15.50 1.18 -3.25
C VAL A 471 14.64 1.56 -2.05
N VAL A 472 15.02 1.04 -0.88
CA VAL A 472 14.40 1.34 0.41
C VAL A 472 15.42 2.07 1.28
N VAL A 473 15.01 3.18 1.90
CA VAL A 473 15.81 3.87 2.90
C VAL A 473 15.25 3.56 4.28
N LYS A 474 16.10 3.09 5.18
CA LYS A 474 15.78 2.83 6.59
C LYS A 474 16.62 3.71 7.50
N GLU A 475 16.11 3.99 8.68
CA GLU A 475 16.88 4.60 9.76
C GLU A 475 17.50 3.49 10.61
N LEU A 476 18.82 3.34 10.58
CA LEU A 476 19.56 2.28 11.28
C LEU A 476 20.57 2.86 12.26
N SER A 477 20.71 2.22 13.42
CA SER A 477 21.80 2.52 14.35
C SER A 477 23.15 2.05 13.79
N GLY A 478 24.22 2.70 14.23
CA GLY A 478 25.58 2.24 13.90
C GLY A 478 25.85 0.80 14.36
N ALA A 479 25.22 0.33 15.44
CA ALA A 479 25.32 -1.07 15.86
C ALA A 479 24.72 -2.02 14.82
N GLU A 480 23.54 -1.72 14.26
CA GLU A 480 22.90 -2.50 13.20
C GLU A 480 23.71 -2.49 11.91
N ILE A 481 24.22 -1.31 11.50
CA ILE A 481 25.07 -1.19 10.32
C ILE A 481 26.33 -2.05 10.47
N LYS A 482 26.99 -2.00 11.64
CA LYS A 482 28.16 -2.84 11.90
C LYS A 482 27.81 -4.32 11.86
N ALA A 483 26.68 -4.72 12.43
CA ALA A 483 26.21 -6.10 12.39
C ALA A 483 25.93 -6.57 10.95
N ALA A 484 25.34 -5.71 10.11
CA ALA A 484 25.09 -5.98 8.70
C ALA A 484 26.41 -6.20 7.92
N ILE A 485 27.40 -5.34 8.14
CA ILE A 485 28.72 -5.49 7.53
C ILE A 485 29.42 -6.77 7.99
N GLU A 486 29.43 -7.06 9.30
CA GLU A 486 29.99 -8.29 9.87
C GLU A 486 29.35 -9.56 9.29
N HIS A 487 28.03 -9.52 9.08
CA HIS A 487 27.27 -10.60 8.46
C HIS A 487 27.68 -10.81 7.00
N GLY A 488 27.68 -9.74 6.20
CA GLY A 488 28.01 -9.83 4.78
C GLY A 488 29.45 -10.29 4.50
N ILE A 489 30.41 -9.99 5.38
CA ILE A 489 31.82 -10.44 5.26
C ILE A 489 32.10 -11.77 5.99
N SER A 490 31.09 -12.42 6.56
CA SER A 490 31.25 -13.57 7.46
C SER A 490 31.90 -14.79 6.80
N ALA A 491 31.67 -15.00 5.50
CA ALA A 491 32.22 -16.12 4.75
C ALA A 491 33.59 -15.83 4.12
N TYR A 492 34.01 -14.55 4.03
CA TYR A 492 35.24 -14.17 3.34
C TYR A 492 36.44 -15.00 3.82
N PRO A 493 37.31 -15.51 2.93
CA PRO A 493 37.36 -15.25 1.47
C PRO A 493 36.43 -16.12 0.62
N GLU A 494 35.58 -16.97 1.21
CA GLU A 494 34.60 -17.74 0.46
C GLU A 494 33.49 -16.84 -0.08
N SER A 495 32.99 -17.17 -1.27
CA SER A 495 31.91 -16.42 -1.92
C SER A 495 30.61 -16.49 -1.11
N LEU A 496 30.01 -15.34 -0.83
CA LEU A 496 28.70 -15.21 -0.21
C LEU A 496 27.82 -14.22 -0.98
N GLY A 497 26.56 -14.59 -1.27
CA GLY A 497 25.61 -13.68 -1.92
C GLY A 497 25.39 -12.41 -1.09
N ALA A 498 25.39 -12.54 0.23
CA ALA A 498 25.28 -11.45 1.17
C ALA A 498 26.49 -10.50 1.22
N PHE A 499 27.57 -10.70 0.45
CA PHE A 499 28.72 -9.78 0.49
C PHE A 499 28.27 -8.33 0.17
N PRO A 500 28.61 -7.32 0.99
CA PRO A 500 28.06 -5.99 0.83
C PRO A 500 28.90 -5.17 -0.16
N HIS A 501 28.25 -4.50 -1.10
CA HIS A 501 28.79 -3.31 -1.77
C HIS A 501 28.26 -2.07 -1.07
N ILE A 502 29.11 -1.04 -0.94
CA ILE A 502 28.82 0.12 -0.10
C ILE A 502 29.19 1.46 -0.75
N ALA A 503 28.46 2.51 -0.39
CA ALA A 503 28.81 3.91 -0.65
C ALA A 503 28.56 4.77 0.60
N GLY A 504 29.19 5.95 0.66
CA GLY A 504 29.09 6.85 1.83
C GLY A 504 29.89 6.39 3.06
N MET A 505 30.48 5.19 3.02
CA MET A 505 31.29 4.62 4.09
C MET A 505 32.54 3.88 3.57
N LYS A 506 33.50 3.64 4.47
CA LYS A 506 34.62 2.72 4.26
C LYS A 506 34.75 1.76 5.44
N VAL A 507 35.10 0.51 5.14
CA VAL A 507 35.27 -0.58 6.09
C VAL A 507 36.66 -1.19 5.95
N LYS A 508 37.35 -1.39 7.07
CA LYS A 508 38.53 -2.26 7.15
C LYS A 508 38.20 -3.48 8.00
N PHE A 509 38.56 -4.67 7.55
CA PHE A 509 38.29 -5.89 8.30
C PHE A 509 39.47 -6.88 8.27
N ASN A 510 39.58 -7.70 9.32
CA ASN A 510 40.59 -8.73 9.45
C ASN A 510 39.93 -10.13 9.40
N PRO A 511 40.10 -10.88 8.29
CA PRO A 511 39.47 -12.19 8.12
C PRO A 511 40.06 -13.28 9.03
N SER A 512 41.20 -13.03 9.67
CA SER A 512 41.79 -13.95 10.66
C SER A 512 41.04 -13.95 11.99
N LYS A 513 40.15 -12.98 12.23
CA LYS A 513 39.28 -12.94 13.40
C LYS A 513 38.02 -13.80 13.20
N GLU A 514 37.40 -14.19 14.31
CA GLU A 514 36.13 -14.91 14.29
C GLU A 514 35.04 -14.10 13.56
N ALA A 515 34.21 -14.78 12.78
CA ALA A 515 33.06 -14.15 12.11
C ALA A 515 32.16 -13.46 13.14
N GLY A 516 31.66 -12.27 12.81
CA GLY A 516 30.97 -11.39 13.77
C GLY A 516 31.89 -10.44 14.54
N ASN A 517 33.22 -10.59 14.41
CA ASN A 517 34.21 -9.69 15.02
C ASN A 517 35.37 -9.35 14.05
N ARG A 518 35.12 -9.36 12.74
CA ARG A 518 36.12 -9.12 11.70
C ARG A 518 36.34 -7.65 11.43
N VAL A 519 35.35 -6.79 11.60
CA VAL A 519 35.45 -5.35 11.38
C VAL A 519 36.47 -4.74 12.36
N VAL A 520 37.39 -3.96 11.80
CA VAL A 520 38.46 -3.24 12.54
C VAL A 520 38.17 -1.76 12.59
N GLU A 521 37.72 -1.18 11.49
CA GLU A 521 37.48 0.25 11.35
C GLU A 521 36.29 0.48 10.42
N ILE A 522 35.40 1.40 10.80
CA ILE A 522 34.37 1.97 9.93
C ILE A 522 34.53 3.49 9.94
N THR A 523 34.43 4.10 8.78
CA THR A 523 34.28 5.55 8.63
C THR A 523 33.09 5.86 7.75
N VAL A 524 32.34 6.91 8.07
CA VAL A 524 31.18 7.36 7.29
C VAL A 524 31.42 8.80 6.88
N ASN A 525 31.36 9.10 5.59
CA ASN A 525 31.62 10.43 5.02
C ASN A 525 32.94 11.06 5.53
N GLY A 526 33.98 10.22 5.71
CA GLY A 526 35.30 10.61 6.21
C GLY A 526 35.37 10.92 7.71
N LYS A 527 34.28 10.70 8.46
CA LYS A 527 34.22 10.85 9.92
C LYS A 527 34.30 9.50 10.62
N VAL A 528 34.65 9.54 11.91
CA VAL A 528 34.64 8.37 12.79
C VAL A 528 33.21 7.89 12.93
N PHE A 529 33.01 6.59 12.73
CA PHE A 529 31.73 5.93 12.93
C PHE A 529 31.39 5.81 14.42
N ASP A 530 30.15 6.15 14.79
CA ASP A 530 29.59 5.94 16.12
C ASP A 530 28.49 4.88 16.08
N GLU A 531 28.67 3.80 16.84
CA GLU A 531 27.70 2.70 16.95
C GLU A 531 26.38 3.14 17.62
N ASN A 532 26.36 4.28 18.31
CA ASN A 532 25.16 4.80 19.00
C ASN A 532 24.44 5.89 18.21
N GLU A 533 24.99 6.35 17.09
CA GLU A 533 24.30 7.29 16.19
C GLU A 533 23.41 6.54 15.21
N SER A 534 22.41 7.27 14.69
CA SER A 534 21.44 6.80 13.71
C SER A 534 21.82 7.37 12.33
N TYR A 535 21.71 6.55 11.29
CA TYR A 535 22.05 6.92 9.91
C TYR A 535 20.92 6.52 8.97
N GLN A 536 20.71 7.31 7.92
CA GLN A 536 19.85 6.88 6.82
C GLN A 536 20.63 5.95 5.90
N VAL A 537 20.13 4.73 5.72
CA VAL A 537 20.78 3.69 4.92
C VAL A 537 19.87 3.30 3.77
N ALA A 538 20.33 3.56 2.54
CA ALA A 538 19.70 3.07 1.33
C ALA A 538 20.11 1.61 1.08
N THR A 539 19.14 0.73 0.92
CA THR A 539 19.34 -0.67 0.56
C THR A 539 18.28 -1.11 -0.46
N ASN A 540 18.23 -2.38 -0.82
CA ASN A 540 17.15 -2.93 -1.64
C ASN A 540 16.06 -3.56 -0.78
N ASP A 541 14.82 -3.59 -1.26
CA ASP A 541 13.64 -4.14 -0.58
C ASP A 541 13.85 -5.57 -0.07
N PHE A 542 14.53 -6.42 -0.85
CA PHE A 542 14.89 -7.78 -0.42
C PHE A 542 15.74 -7.78 0.86
N MET A 543 16.80 -6.97 0.94
CA MET A 543 17.62 -6.83 2.14
C MET A 543 16.86 -6.11 3.27
N ALA A 544 16.07 -5.10 2.95
CA ALA A 544 15.26 -4.36 3.92
C ALA A 544 14.27 -5.27 4.68
N ALA A 545 13.76 -6.30 4.01
CA ALA A 545 12.91 -7.35 4.59
C ALA A 545 13.69 -8.47 5.31
N GLY A 546 15.02 -8.37 5.40
CA GLY A 546 15.88 -9.38 6.04
C GLY A 546 16.39 -10.49 5.13
N GLY A 547 16.21 -10.36 3.81
CA GLY A 547 16.77 -11.26 2.81
C GLY A 547 18.29 -11.41 2.91
N ASP A 548 18.83 -12.54 2.45
CA ASP A 548 20.25 -12.90 2.62
C ASP A 548 20.70 -12.92 4.11
N ASP A 549 19.77 -13.16 5.03
CA ASP A 549 19.95 -13.15 6.48
C ASP A 549 20.33 -11.76 7.08
N TYR A 550 20.04 -10.67 6.36
CA TYR A 550 20.13 -9.29 6.88
C TYR A 550 19.03 -8.94 7.90
N THR A 551 18.75 -9.85 8.83
CA THR A 551 17.70 -9.74 9.87
C THR A 551 17.78 -8.47 10.72
N MET A 552 18.97 -7.87 10.85
CA MET A 552 19.16 -6.59 11.53
C MET A 552 18.50 -5.40 10.81
N PHE A 553 18.03 -5.58 9.58
CA PHE A 553 17.25 -4.56 8.88
C PHE A 553 15.75 -4.72 9.10
N ALA A 554 15.23 -5.89 9.50
CA ALA A 554 13.80 -6.21 9.37
C ALA A 554 12.88 -5.34 10.23
N ASP A 555 13.30 -5.01 11.46
CA ASP A 555 12.42 -4.38 12.45
C ASP A 555 12.37 -2.84 12.39
N ASP A 556 13.28 -2.22 11.62
CA ASP A 556 13.40 -0.76 11.59
C ASP A 556 12.38 -0.07 10.68
N SER A 557 12.12 1.21 10.97
CA SER A 557 11.17 2.02 10.21
C SER A 557 11.72 2.37 8.81
N ILE A 558 10.86 2.23 7.80
CA ILE A 558 11.14 2.70 6.45
C ILE A 558 10.90 4.21 6.42
N VAL A 559 11.93 4.96 6.01
CA VAL A 559 11.86 6.43 5.88
C VAL A 559 11.59 6.88 4.44
N GLY A 560 11.77 6.01 3.46
CA GLY A 560 11.42 6.27 2.07
C GLY A 560 11.57 5.05 1.17
N GLU A 561 10.72 4.93 0.16
CA GLU A 561 10.87 3.99 -0.95
C GLU A 561 10.94 4.75 -2.28
N TYR A 562 11.80 4.27 -3.16
CA TYR A 562 12.18 4.92 -4.41
C TYR A 562 12.02 3.93 -5.58
N ASP A 563 12.42 4.35 -6.77
CA ASP A 563 12.31 3.54 -8.00
C ASP A 563 13.11 2.22 -7.94
N GLY A 564 12.85 1.36 -8.93
CA GLY A 564 13.62 0.13 -9.16
C GLY A 564 15.12 0.39 -9.24
N LEU A 565 15.95 -0.51 -8.69
CA LEU A 565 17.41 -0.36 -8.69
C LEU A 565 17.99 -0.20 -10.10
N ASP A 566 17.41 -0.90 -11.07
CA ASP A 566 17.73 -0.81 -12.50
C ASP A 566 17.42 0.59 -13.06
N GLN A 567 16.26 1.14 -12.72
CA GLN A 567 15.86 2.50 -13.09
C GLN A 567 16.76 3.55 -12.43
N VAL A 568 17.10 3.37 -11.15
CA VAL A 568 18.04 4.24 -10.41
C VAL A 568 19.42 4.25 -11.07
N LEU A 569 19.94 3.08 -11.44
CA LEU A 569 21.23 2.98 -12.15
C LEU A 569 21.15 3.65 -13.54
N ASN A 570 20.10 3.39 -14.31
CA ASN A 570 19.89 4.00 -15.61
C ASN A 570 19.80 5.53 -15.53
N ASN A 571 18.98 6.07 -14.63
CA ASN A 571 18.85 7.51 -14.42
C ASN A 571 20.18 8.14 -14.03
N TYR A 572 20.96 7.47 -13.18
CA TYR A 572 22.29 7.95 -12.80
C TYR A 572 23.22 8.02 -14.00
N ILE A 573 23.30 6.97 -14.83
CA ILE A 573 24.10 6.96 -16.07
C ILE A 573 23.66 8.08 -17.02
N GLN A 574 22.35 8.25 -17.21
CA GLN A 574 21.79 9.30 -18.07
C GLN A 574 22.08 10.72 -17.57
N SER A 575 22.31 10.88 -16.27
CA SER A 575 22.67 12.17 -15.65
C SER A 575 24.15 12.55 -15.83
N LEU A 576 25.01 11.60 -16.20
CA LEU A 576 26.44 11.82 -16.38
C LEU A 576 26.74 12.68 -17.62
N ALA A 577 27.90 13.33 -17.59
CA ALA A 577 28.41 14.03 -18.77
C ALA A 577 28.59 13.04 -19.93
N ASP A 578 28.04 13.40 -21.09
CA ASP A 578 27.99 12.56 -22.30
C ASP A 578 27.36 11.16 -22.08
N GLN A 579 26.65 10.96 -20.96
CA GLN A 579 26.08 9.66 -20.56
C GLN A 579 27.15 8.55 -20.47
N THR A 580 28.39 8.93 -20.15
CA THR A 580 29.54 8.03 -20.13
C THR A 580 30.02 7.76 -18.71
N VAL A 581 30.07 6.48 -18.34
CA VAL A 581 30.73 6.00 -17.13
C VAL A 581 32.24 5.94 -17.40
N THR A 582 32.97 6.90 -16.88
CA THR A 582 34.43 6.94 -16.99
C THR A 582 35.10 6.06 -15.94
N ALA A 583 36.39 5.75 -16.15
CA ALA A 583 37.19 5.03 -15.15
C ALA A 583 37.22 5.72 -13.78
N ASP A 584 37.16 7.06 -13.73
CA ASP A 584 37.16 7.83 -12.49
C ASP A 584 35.83 7.77 -11.73
N ILE A 585 34.72 7.60 -12.46
CA ILE A 585 33.37 7.45 -11.90
C ILE A 585 33.21 6.05 -11.31
N ALA A 586 33.53 5.01 -12.07
CA ALA A 586 33.45 3.62 -11.63
C ALA A 586 34.81 3.10 -11.14
N LYS A 587 35.50 3.82 -10.26
CA LYS A 587 36.79 3.35 -9.72
C LYS A 587 36.60 2.50 -8.45
N ILE A 588 37.52 1.58 -8.22
CA ILE A 588 37.69 0.90 -6.93
C ILE A 588 38.43 1.87 -6.00
N GLU A 589 37.86 2.16 -4.82
CA GLU A 589 38.31 3.22 -3.91
C GLU A 589 38.86 2.71 -2.57
N GLY A 590 38.90 1.38 -2.39
CA GLY A 590 39.16 0.77 -1.09
C GLY A 590 38.04 1.13 -0.11
N ARG A 591 36.79 1.03 -0.57
CA ARG A 591 35.62 1.10 0.30
C ARG A 591 35.60 -0.09 1.25
N ILE A 592 36.07 -1.26 0.80
CA ILE A 592 36.19 -2.47 1.63
C ILE A 592 37.61 -3.00 1.55
N GLU A 593 38.36 -2.91 2.64
CA GLU A 593 39.79 -3.24 2.69
C GLU A 593 40.10 -4.34 3.71
N VAL A 594 40.91 -5.32 3.28
CA VAL A 594 41.43 -6.37 4.16
C VAL A 594 42.69 -5.88 4.87
N VAL A 595 42.74 -6.02 6.19
CA VAL A 595 43.91 -5.71 7.02
C VAL A 595 44.40 -6.93 7.80
N GLU A 596 45.72 -7.01 8.00
CA GLU A 596 46.39 -8.09 8.74
C GLU A 596 46.32 -7.95 10.26
#